data_AF-A0A318EEQ7-F1
#
_entry.id   AF-A0A318EEQ7-F1
#
_cell.length_a   1.000
_cell.length_b   1.000
_cell.length_c   1.000
_cell.angle_alpha   90.00
_cell.angle_beta   90.00
_cell.angle_gamma   90.00
#
_symmetry.space_group_name_H-M   'P 1'
#
loop_
_entity.id
_entity.type
_entity.pdbx_description
1 polymer ?
#
loop_
_entity_poly.entity_id
_entity_poly.type
_entity_poly.pdbx_seq_one_letter_code
_entity_poly.pdbx_strand_id
1 'polypeptide(L)'
;MVEKERQYLESHITDLESEIEEIQIFYSDKKVITGVISENFMGKFFECKTVIDTVVNLDKKIKYSLEKAIEFTYSDEVVNEFNMIGKKGKKEFLAYYFIENAFYRTITSWDSLAQLYNSYFSVGKDKTKINYKTFFNNLNQDNQFSEPELVANIYSYLSELNDISGSGRWLGNHNYIKEYRNKVTHRNSPDIFSLSNFDINFKESPRFVLKRLIEDYHQAECFLKQIINYINEGFISQMN
;
A
#
# COMPACT_ATOMS: atom_id res chain seq x y z
N MET A 1 25.99 8.21 -4.01
CA MET A 1 25.05 7.87 -2.92
C MET A 1 23.61 8.07 -3.38
N VAL A 2 23.27 9.26 -3.88
CA VAL A 2 21.94 9.60 -4.45
C VAL A 2 21.48 8.62 -5.53
N GLU A 3 22.32 8.34 -6.53
CA GLU A 3 21.96 7.43 -7.63
C GLU A 3 21.71 5.97 -7.17
N LYS A 4 22.50 5.48 -6.20
CA LYS A 4 22.28 4.13 -5.64
C LYS A 4 20.98 4.03 -4.86
N GLU A 5 20.62 5.08 -4.13
CA GLU A 5 19.35 5.15 -3.42
C GLU A 5 18.17 5.19 -4.41
N ARG A 6 18.28 6.01 -5.47
CA ARG A 6 17.29 6.07 -6.54
C ARG A 6 17.06 4.69 -7.16
N GLN A 7 18.13 4.00 -7.58
CA GLN A 7 18.05 2.66 -8.16
C GLN A 7 17.44 1.63 -7.19
N TYR A 8 17.78 1.72 -5.91
CA TYR A 8 17.15 0.91 -4.87
C TYR A 8 15.64 1.16 -4.80
N LEU A 9 15.19 2.41 -4.85
CA LEU A 9 13.76 2.74 -4.80
C LEU A 9 13.02 2.27 -6.06
N GLU A 10 13.62 2.50 -7.24
CA GLU A 10 13.07 2.03 -8.51
C GLU A 10 12.92 0.50 -8.53
N SER A 11 13.85 -0.26 -7.92
CA SER A 11 13.76 -1.71 -7.86
C SER A 11 12.66 -2.24 -6.93
N HIS A 12 12.07 -1.40 -6.08
CA HIS A 12 10.97 -1.77 -5.17
C HIS A 12 9.59 -1.38 -5.73
N ILE A 13 9.55 -0.70 -6.88
CA ILE A 13 8.32 -0.47 -7.65
C ILE A 13 8.13 -1.69 -8.54
N THR A 14 7.46 -2.72 -8.02
CA THR A 14 7.21 -3.97 -8.76
C THR A 14 5.95 -3.88 -9.61
N ASP A 15 5.68 -4.89 -10.45
CA ASP A 15 4.46 -4.94 -11.26
C ASP A 15 3.50 -6.05 -10.85
N LEU A 16 2.59 -5.73 -9.92
CA LEU A 16 1.59 -6.66 -9.41
C LEU A 16 0.77 -7.36 -10.51
N GLU A 17 0.36 -6.64 -11.56
CA GLU A 17 -0.45 -7.23 -12.64
C GLU A 17 0.31 -8.32 -13.38
N SER A 18 1.62 -8.10 -13.62
CA SER A 18 2.46 -9.06 -14.29
C SER A 18 2.77 -10.31 -13.45
N GLU A 19 2.58 -10.22 -12.14
CA GLU A 19 2.92 -11.27 -11.18
C GLU A 19 1.70 -12.08 -10.69
N ILE A 20 0.49 -11.61 -10.97
CA ILE A 20 -0.75 -12.32 -10.63
C ILE A 20 -1.27 -13.07 -11.86
N GLU A 21 -1.55 -14.36 -11.70
CA GLU A 21 -2.32 -15.10 -12.70
C GLU A 21 -3.77 -14.62 -12.73
N GLU A 22 -4.21 -14.14 -13.89
CA GLU A 22 -5.59 -13.71 -14.09
C GLU A 22 -6.51 -14.94 -14.15
N ILE A 23 -7.30 -15.16 -13.10
CA ILE A 23 -8.33 -16.20 -13.13
C ILE A 23 -9.58 -15.66 -13.81
N GLN A 24 -9.93 -16.29 -14.93
CA GLN A 24 -11.16 -16.06 -15.68
C GLN A 24 -12.01 -17.33 -15.71
N ILE A 25 -13.32 -17.17 -15.60
CA ILE A 25 -14.27 -18.27 -15.75
C ILE A 25 -14.80 -18.28 -17.19
N PHE A 26 -14.43 -19.32 -17.94
CA PHE A 26 -14.91 -19.52 -19.30
C PHE A 26 -16.25 -20.27 -19.31
N TYR A 27 -17.25 -19.69 -19.95
CA TYR A 27 -18.51 -20.39 -20.29
C TYR A 27 -18.36 -21.23 -21.56
N SER A 28 -17.48 -20.79 -22.47
CA SER A 28 -17.07 -21.50 -23.68
C SER A 28 -15.75 -20.90 -24.15
N ASP A 29 -15.09 -21.50 -25.14
CA ASP A 29 -13.81 -21.05 -25.72
C ASP A 29 -13.76 -19.56 -26.14
N LYS A 30 -14.92 -18.92 -26.32
CA LYS A 30 -15.04 -17.51 -26.74
C LYS A 30 -15.88 -16.64 -25.80
N LYS A 31 -16.33 -17.16 -24.65
CA LYS A 31 -17.21 -16.43 -23.73
C LYS A 31 -16.71 -16.55 -22.30
N VAL A 32 -16.48 -15.41 -21.65
CA VAL A 32 -16.08 -15.31 -20.26
C VAL A 32 -17.26 -14.81 -19.44
N ILE A 33 -17.42 -15.35 -18.23
CA ILE A 33 -18.37 -14.85 -17.24
C ILE A 33 -17.71 -13.67 -16.54
N THR A 34 -18.31 -12.49 -16.64
CA THR A 34 -17.75 -11.25 -16.07
C THR A 34 -18.31 -10.91 -14.69
N GLY A 35 -19.36 -11.61 -14.24
CA GLY A 35 -19.98 -11.37 -12.94
C GLY A 35 -21.08 -12.36 -12.61
N VAL A 36 -21.23 -12.68 -11.33
CA VAL A 36 -22.33 -13.45 -10.76
C VAL A 36 -22.77 -12.80 -9.47
N ILE A 37 -24.08 -12.70 -9.25
CA ILE A 37 -24.68 -12.32 -7.97
C ILE A 37 -25.30 -13.58 -7.37
N SER A 38 -24.67 -14.13 -6.34
CA SER A 38 -25.15 -15.33 -5.64
C SER A 38 -24.46 -15.48 -4.29
N GLU A 39 -25.01 -16.32 -3.41
CA GLU A 39 -24.38 -16.66 -2.12
C GLU A 39 -23.50 -17.93 -2.19
N ASN A 40 -23.39 -18.54 -3.37
CA ASN A 40 -22.59 -19.74 -3.58
C ASN A 40 -21.11 -19.41 -3.89
N PHE A 41 -20.32 -20.45 -4.13
CA PHE A 41 -18.91 -20.37 -4.53
C PHE A 41 -18.62 -19.32 -5.63
N MET A 42 -19.45 -19.25 -6.67
CA MET A 42 -19.26 -18.31 -7.78
C MET A 42 -19.44 -16.86 -7.31
N GLY A 43 -20.39 -16.61 -6.42
CA GLY A 43 -20.55 -15.28 -5.81
C GLY A 43 -19.32 -14.85 -5.04
N LYS A 44 -18.75 -15.76 -4.24
CA LYS A 44 -17.51 -15.52 -3.49
C LYS A 44 -16.31 -15.29 -4.42
N PHE A 45 -16.22 -16.05 -5.52
CA PHE A 45 -15.23 -15.83 -6.57
C PHE A 45 -15.29 -14.41 -7.13
N PHE A 46 -16.47 -13.97 -7.58
CA PHE A 46 -16.60 -12.63 -8.17
C PHE A 46 -16.45 -11.50 -7.14
N GLU A 47 -16.77 -11.75 -5.87
CA GLU A 47 -16.46 -10.81 -4.78
C GLU A 47 -14.95 -10.61 -4.64
N CYS A 48 -14.18 -11.70 -4.51
CA CYS A 48 -12.72 -11.63 -4.45
C CYS A 48 -12.14 -10.99 -5.72
N LYS A 49 -12.60 -11.42 -6.92
CA LYS A 49 -12.14 -10.87 -8.19
C LYS A 49 -12.36 -9.35 -8.27
N THR A 50 -13.51 -8.84 -7.83
CA THR A 50 -13.79 -7.40 -7.85
C THR A 50 -12.78 -6.61 -7.00
N VAL A 51 -12.40 -7.15 -5.84
CA VAL A 51 -11.39 -6.53 -4.98
C VAL A 51 -10.00 -6.66 -5.59
N ILE A 52 -9.65 -7.79 -6.22
CA ILE A 52 -8.39 -7.99 -6.95
C ILE A 52 -8.26 -6.98 -8.10
N ASP A 53 -9.29 -6.83 -8.93
CA ASP A 53 -9.32 -5.88 -10.04
C ASP A 53 -9.14 -4.42 -9.52
N THR A 54 -9.70 -4.13 -8.33
CA THR A 54 -9.50 -2.84 -7.64
C THR A 54 -8.05 -2.66 -7.19
N VAL A 55 -7.44 -3.70 -6.61
CA VAL A 55 -6.04 -3.71 -6.18
C VAL A 55 -5.11 -3.46 -7.37
N VAL A 56 -5.29 -4.17 -8.49
CA VAL A 56 -4.49 -3.99 -9.72
C VAL A 56 -4.63 -2.56 -10.27
N ASN A 57 -5.84 -2.00 -10.23
CA ASN A 57 -6.07 -0.62 -10.66
C ASN A 57 -5.41 0.42 -9.71
N LEU A 58 -5.46 0.18 -8.39
CA LEU A 58 -4.79 1.03 -7.40
C LEU A 58 -3.28 0.98 -7.58
N ASP A 59 -2.73 -0.22 -7.73
CA ASP A 59 -1.33 -0.50 -7.94
C ASP A 59 -0.75 0.30 -9.12
N LYS A 60 -1.37 0.24 -10.31
CA LYS A 60 -0.98 1.08 -11.47
C LYS A 60 -0.90 2.58 -11.15
N LYS A 61 -1.86 3.09 -10.39
CA LYS A 61 -1.93 4.51 -10.01
C LYS A 61 -0.88 4.87 -8.96
N ILE A 62 -0.57 3.96 -8.05
CA ILE A 62 0.49 4.13 -7.05
C ILE A 62 1.83 4.18 -7.77
N LYS A 63 2.15 3.22 -8.64
CA LYS A 63 3.41 3.20 -9.42
C LYS A 63 3.63 4.48 -10.19
N TYR A 64 2.64 4.92 -10.97
CA TYR A 64 2.74 6.17 -11.72
C TYR A 64 3.06 7.35 -10.80
N SER A 65 2.45 7.39 -9.62
CA SER A 65 2.72 8.42 -8.61
C SER A 65 4.12 8.28 -8.02
N LEU A 66 4.58 7.07 -7.70
CA LEU A 66 5.91 6.81 -7.16
C LEU A 66 7.02 7.11 -8.17
N GLU A 67 6.87 6.71 -9.43
CA GLU A 67 7.80 7.01 -10.52
C GLU A 67 7.97 8.53 -10.69
N LYS A 68 6.86 9.27 -10.71
CA LYS A 68 6.89 10.74 -10.77
C LYS A 68 7.48 11.35 -9.50
N ALA A 69 7.16 10.80 -8.33
CA ALA A 69 7.77 11.24 -7.09
C ALA A 69 9.30 11.05 -7.10
N ILE A 70 9.80 9.91 -7.60
CA ILE A 70 11.24 9.67 -7.79
C ILE A 70 11.83 10.70 -8.75
N GLU A 71 11.23 10.90 -9.93
CA GLU A 71 11.69 11.86 -10.93
C GLU A 71 11.93 13.26 -10.33
N PHE A 72 10.96 13.78 -9.58
CA PHE A 72 11.06 15.12 -9.00
C PHE A 72 11.96 15.18 -7.76
N THR A 73 11.88 14.16 -6.89
CA THR A 73 12.65 14.09 -5.64
C THR A 73 14.16 14.01 -5.89
N TYR A 74 14.56 13.30 -6.95
CA TYR A 74 15.96 13.10 -7.34
C TYR A 74 16.44 14.09 -8.40
N SER A 75 15.67 15.13 -8.70
CA SER A 75 16.12 16.21 -9.58
C SER A 75 17.20 17.07 -8.91
N ASP A 76 18.10 17.65 -9.71
CA ASP A 76 19.19 18.50 -9.20
C ASP A 76 18.71 19.65 -8.31
N GLU A 77 17.56 20.26 -8.64
CA GLU A 77 16.93 21.32 -7.86
C GLU A 77 16.61 20.83 -6.44
N VAL A 78 15.89 19.71 -6.32
CA VAL A 78 15.47 19.20 -5.01
C VAL A 78 16.64 18.66 -4.21
N VAL A 79 17.57 17.95 -4.86
CA VAL A 79 18.72 17.35 -4.17
C VAL A 79 19.67 18.42 -3.60
N ASN A 80 19.88 19.51 -4.33
CA ASN A 80 20.88 20.52 -3.96
C ASN A 80 20.29 21.72 -3.20
N GLU A 81 19.01 22.04 -3.41
CA GLU A 81 18.41 23.28 -2.90
C GLU A 81 17.36 23.05 -1.79
N PHE A 82 17.11 21.80 -1.39
CA PHE A 82 16.15 21.51 -0.33
C PHE A 82 16.45 22.27 0.96
N ASN A 83 15.43 22.94 1.49
CA ASN A 83 15.50 23.68 2.74
C ASN A 83 14.25 23.41 3.59
N MET A 84 14.45 23.00 4.84
CA MET A 84 13.40 22.63 5.80
C MET A 84 12.46 23.79 6.20
N ILE A 85 12.90 25.04 6.06
CA ILE A 85 12.17 26.26 6.46
C ILE A 85 11.73 27.08 5.24
N GLY A 86 12.46 26.94 4.12
CA GLY A 86 12.24 27.69 2.89
C GLY A 86 10.95 27.34 2.14
N LYS A 87 10.56 28.25 1.24
CA LYS A 87 9.49 27.99 0.27
C LYS A 87 9.90 26.87 -0.68
N LYS A 88 8.90 26.11 -1.14
CA LYS A 88 9.12 25.04 -2.11
C LYS A 88 9.39 25.59 -3.51
N GLY A 89 10.40 25.04 -4.16
CA GLY A 89 10.54 25.13 -5.61
C GLY A 89 9.44 24.36 -6.32
N LYS A 90 9.34 24.51 -7.65
CA LYS A 90 8.28 23.83 -8.42
C LYS A 90 8.48 22.31 -8.38
N LYS A 91 9.72 21.82 -8.50
CA LYS A 91 9.98 20.38 -8.47
C LYS A 91 9.78 19.81 -7.07
N GLU A 92 10.15 20.55 -6.04
CA GLU A 92 9.86 20.14 -4.66
C GLU A 92 8.35 20.02 -4.42
N PHE A 93 7.56 20.99 -4.87
CA PHE A 93 6.09 20.89 -4.81
C PHE A 93 5.56 19.65 -5.52
N LEU A 94 6.04 19.37 -6.74
CA LEU A 94 5.63 18.20 -7.51
C LEU A 94 6.05 16.89 -6.82
N ALA A 95 7.24 16.83 -6.23
CA ALA A 95 7.70 15.68 -5.46
C ALA A 95 6.71 15.35 -4.34
N TYR A 96 6.37 16.32 -3.48
CA TYR A 96 5.36 16.07 -2.44
C TYR A 96 4.00 15.76 -3.02
N TYR A 97 3.51 16.48 -4.03
CA TYR A 97 2.22 16.20 -4.66
C TYR A 97 2.08 14.73 -5.08
N PHE A 98 3.11 14.17 -5.71
CA PHE A 98 3.10 12.77 -6.13
C PHE A 98 3.30 11.77 -4.98
N ILE A 99 4.13 12.10 -3.98
CA ILE A 99 4.22 11.35 -2.72
C ILE A 99 2.86 11.29 -2.04
N GLU A 100 2.15 12.42 -1.99
CA GLU A 100 0.84 12.53 -1.35
C GLU A 100 -0.20 11.63 -2.03
N ASN A 101 -0.22 11.69 -3.36
CA ASN A 101 -1.08 10.84 -4.16
C ASN A 101 -0.78 9.35 -3.97
N ALA A 102 0.49 8.97 -3.91
CA ALA A 102 0.89 7.59 -3.69
C ALA A 102 0.49 7.12 -2.28
N PHE A 103 0.75 7.88 -1.22
CA PHE A 103 0.48 7.40 0.15
C PHE A 103 -1.00 7.13 0.41
N TYR A 104 -1.92 7.99 -0.07
CA TYR A 104 -3.36 7.77 0.17
C TYR A 104 -3.83 6.46 -0.47
N ARG A 105 -3.28 6.16 -1.65
CA ARG A 105 -3.58 4.93 -2.38
C ARG A 105 -2.92 3.72 -1.75
N THR A 106 -1.67 3.82 -1.26
CA THR A 106 -1.01 2.74 -0.51
C THR A 106 -1.80 2.36 0.75
N ILE A 107 -2.29 3.34 1.53
CA ILE A 107 -3.17 3.07 2.68
C ILE A 107 -4.46 2.37 2.24
N THR A 108 -5.03 2.78 1.09
CA THR A 108 -6.22 2.12 0.52
C THR A 108 -5.93 0.69 0.08
N SER A 109 -4.73 0.39 -0.39
CA SER A 109 -4.29 -0.99 -0.70
C SER A 109 -4.24 -1.87 0.54
N TRP A 110 -3.83 -1.33 1.71
CA TRP A 110 -3.91 -2.04 2.99
C TRP A 110 -5.36 -2.38 3.38
N ASP A 111 -6.31 -1.44 3.20
CA ASP A 111 -7.74 -1.72 3.41
C ASP A 111 -8.25 -2.79 2.43
N SER A 112 -7.77 -2.77 1.18
CA SER A 112 -8.11 -3.79 0.17
C SER A 112 -7.58 -5.18 0.54
N LEU A 113 -6.38 -5.27 1.12
CA LEU A 113 -5.82 -6.51 1.66
C LEU A 113 -6.72 -7.09 2.77
N ALA A 114 -7.17 -6.26 3.70
CA ALA A 114 -8.11 -6.67 4.75
C ALA A 114 -9.47 -7.10 4.18
N GLN A 115 -9.96 -6.39 3.15
CA GLN A 115 -11.20 -6.75 2.46
C GLN A 115 -11.09 -8.10 1.74
N LEU A 116 -9.99 -8.36 1.03
CA LEU A 116 -9.73 -9.67 0.40
C LEU A 116 -9.75 -10.79 1.44
N TYR A 117 -9.05 -10.59 2.56
CA TYR A 117 -9.01 -11.56 3.64
C TYR A 117 -10.40 -11.81 4.22
N ASN A 118 -11.16 -10.75 4.54
CA ASN A 118 -12.51 -10.85 5.07
C ASN A 118 -13.46 -11.61 4.11
N SER A 119 -13.39 -11.30 2.82
CA SER A 119 -14.23 -11.92 1.79
C SER A 119 -13.85 -13.39 1.56
N TYR A 120 -12.56 -13.70 1.41
CA TYR A 120 -12.10 -15.05 1.10
C TYR A 120 -12.17 -16.02 2.28
N PHE A 121 -11.85 -15.60 3.50
CA PHE A 121 -11.95 -16.46 4.68
C PHE A 121 -13.31 -16.35 5.38
N SER A 122 -14.23 -15.56 4.83
CA SER A 122 -15.60 -15.40 5.34
C SER A 122 -15.62 -15.01 6.84
N VAL A 123 -14.70 -14.11 7.24
CA VAL A 123 -14.56 -13.63 8.63
C VAL A 123 -15.83 -12.92 9.12
N GLY A 124 -16.66 -12.41 8.21
CA GLY A 124 -18.00 -11.90 8.51
C GLY A 124 -18.02 -10.46 9.05
N LYS A 125 -16.93 -9.70 8.89
CA LYS A 125 -16.95 -8.26 9.19
C LYS A 125 -17.70 -7.50 8.09
N ASP A 126 -18.40 -6.45 8.51
CA ASP A 126 -19.10 -5.53 7.62
C ASP A 126 -18.11 -4.84 6.67
N LYS A 127 -18.29 -5.07 5.37
CA LYS A 127 -17.44 -4.59 4.27
C LYS A 127 -17.26 -3.07 4.30
N THR A 128 -18.25 -2.34 4.80
CA THR A 128 -18.23 -0.87 4.85
C THR A 128 -17.46 -0.30 6.04
N LYS A 129 -17.05 -1.17 6.99
CA LYS A 129 -16.40 -0.80 8.25
C LYS A 129 -15.01 -1.42 8.39
N ILE A 130 -14.47 -2.01 7.33
CA ILE A 130 -13.13 -2.58 7.37
C ILE A 130 -12.12 -1.44 7.44
N ASN A 131 -11.33 -1.48 8.50
CA ASN A 131 -10.08 -0.74 8.62
C ASN A 131 -8.99 -1.78 8.84
N TYR A 132 -7.98 -1.83 7.96
CA TYR A 132 -6.98 -2.91 7.98
C TYR A 132 -6.31 -3.08 9.35
N LYS A 133 -5.98 -1.98 10.05
CA LYS A 133 -5.26 -2.04 11.31
C LYS A 133 -6.11 -2.67 12.40
N THR A 134 -7.33 -2.18 12.59
CA THR A 134 -8.27 -2.78 13.56
C THR A 134 -8.59 -4.22 13.18
N PHE A 135 -8.75 -4.49 11.88
CA PHE A 135 -9.06 -5.82 11.37
C PHE A 135 -7.98 -6.85 11.73
N PHE A 136 -6.73 -6.63 11.33
CA PHE A 136 -5.63 -7.57 11.58
C PHE A 136 -5.24 -7.64 13.06
N ASN A 137 -5.35 -6.54 13.81
CA ASN A 137 -5.13 -6.57 15.25
C ASN A 137 -6.15 -7.46 15.97
N ASN A 138 -7.44 -7.32 15.64
CA ASN A 138 -8.49 -8.13 16.26
C ASN A 138 -8.34 -9.60 15.89
N LEU A 139 -8.07 -9.91 14.62
CA LEU A 139 -7.79 -11.27 14.19
C LEU A 139 -6.66 -11.89 15.04
N ASN A 140 -5.52 -11.20 15.13
CA ASN A 140 -4.36 -11.68 15.87
C ASN A 140 -4.65 -11.90 17.37
N GLN A 141 -5.45 -11.02 18.00
CA GLN A 141 -5.82 -11.14 19.42
C GLN A 141 -6.82 -12.26 19.69
N ASP A 142 -7.80 -12.43 18.81
CA ASP A 142 -8.89 -13.39 18.98
C ASP A 142 -8.48 -14.83 18.62
N ASN A 143 -7.29 -15.04 18.03
CA ASN A 143 -6.84 -16.31 17.43
C ASN A 143 -7.86 -16.89 16.42
N GLN A 144 -8.64 -16.02 15.75
CA GLN A 144 -9.70 -16.39 14.81
C GLN A 144 -9.28 -16.13 13.37
N PHE A 145 -8.25 -16.82 12.89
CA PHE A 145 -7.73 -16.65 11.53
C PHE A 145 -7.45 -17.96 10.81
N SER A 146 -7.68 -17.92 9.50
CA SER A 146 -7.13 -18.88 8.53
C SER A 146 -5.79 -18.35 8.02
N GLU A 147 -4.80 -19.20 7.72
CA GLU A 147 -3.42 -18.75 7.42
C GLU A 147 -2.78 -17.93 8.56
N PRO A 148 -2.48 -18.57 9.71
CA PRO A 148 -1.92 -17.91 10.89
C PRO A 148 -0.60 -17.19 10.63
N GLU A 149 0.22 -17.73 9.73
CA GLU A 149 1.50 -17.15 9.36
C GLU A 149 1.34 -15.82 8.62
N LEU A 150 0.40 -15.73 7.66
CA LEU A 150 0.11 -14.49 6.94
C LEU A 150 -0.34 -13.38 7.91
N VAL A 151 -1.29 -13.69 8.79
CA VAL A 151 -1.80 -12.72 9.78
C VAL A 151 -0.71 -12.29 10.76
N ALA A 152 0.09 -13.22 11.26
CA ALA A 152 1.21 -12.91 12.16
C ALA A 152 2.25 -12.01 11.48
N ASN A 153 2.58 -12.29 10.21
CA ASN A 153 3.54 -11.48 9.45
C ASN A 153 3.02 -10.07 9.18
N ILE A 154 1.74 -9.93 8.80
CA ILE A 154 1.10 -8.61 8.63
C ILE A 154 1.11 -7.86 9.96
N TYR A 155 0.66 -8.49 11.05
CA TYR A 155 0.61 -7.87 12.37
C TYR A 155 2.00 -7.42 12.85
N SER A 156 3.02 -8.28 12.67
CA SER A 156 4.42 -7.99 12.98
C SER A 156 4.88 -6.72 12.26
N TYR A 157 4.66 -6.65 10.95
CA TYR A 157 5.02 -5.48 10.14
C TYR A 157 4.31 -4.19 10.59
N LEU A 158 2.99 -4.26 10.80
CA LEU A 158 2.19 -3.12 11.27
C LEU A 158 2.59 -2.63 12.68
N SER A 159 3.23 -3.50 13.46
CA SER A 159 3.68 -3.24 14.83
C SER A 159 5.17 -2.88 14.92
N GLU A 160 5.88 -2.79 13.80
CA GLU A 160 7.30 -2.46 13.79
C GLU A 160 7.58 -1.13 14.49
N LEU A 161 8.60 -1.18 15.35
CA LEU A 161 9.20 0.01 15.93
C LEU A 161 10.07 0.72 14.89
N ASN A 162 10.13 2.03 15.02
CA ASN A 162 10.89 2.86 14.11
C ASN A 162 12.41 2.67 14.30
N ASP A 163 13.10 2.16 13.28
CA ASP A 163 14.55 2.05 13.23
C ASP A 163 15.07 2.24 11.79
N ILE A 164 15.97 3.21 11.61
CA ILE A 164 16.58 3.56 10.31
C ILE A 164 18.09 3.33 10.27
N SER A 165 18.65 2.71 11.32
CA SER A 165 20.10 2.54 11.47
C SER A 165 20.69 1.44 10.58
N GLY A 166 19.85 0.54 10.07
CA GLY A 166 20.26 -0.58 9.23
C GLY A 166 20.61 -0.20 7.78
N SER A 167 21.33 -1.09 7.09
CA SER A 167 21.74 -0.95 5.68
C SER A 167 20.67 -1.40 4.66
N GLY A 168 19.56 -1.97 5.13
CA GLY A 168 18.47 -2.49 4.30
C GLY A 168 17.21 -1.62 4.32
N ARG A 169 16.05 -2.27 4.26
CA ARG A 169 14.73 -1.65 4.49
C ARG A 169 14.71 -1.00 5.88
N TRP A 170 14.16 0.21 5.98
CA TRP A 170 13.89 0.84 7.26
C TRP A 170 12.73 0.15 7.98
N LEU A 171 12.76 0.12 9.31
CA LEU A 171 11.70 -0.46 10.12
C LEU A 171 10.69 0.60 10.56
N GLY A 172 9.44 0.18 10.71
CA GLY A 172 8.35 1.05 11.17
C GLY A 172 7.83 2.01 10.10
N ASN A 173 8.05 1.69 8.81
CA ASN A 173 7.62 2.53 7.69
C ASN A 173 6.12 2.75 7.67
N HIS A 174 5.35 1.69 7.91
CA HIS A 174 3.91 1.78 7.99
C HIS A 174 3.43 2.79 9.05
N ASN A 175 3.98 2.70 10.26
CA ASN A 175 3.63 3.61 11.34
C ASN A 175 4.04 5.05 11.00
N TYR A 176 5.21 5.25 10.38
CA TYR A 176 5.62 6.57 9.90
C TYR A 176 4.63 7.15 8.87
N ILE A 177 4.25 6.39 7.83
CA ILE A 177 3.32 6.85 6.78
C ILE A 177 1.93 7.12 7.34
N LYS A 178 1.45 6.26 8.25
CA LYS A 178 0.19 6.47 8.98
C LYS A 178 0.21 7.80 9.76
N GLU A 179 1.26 8.05 10.53
CA GLU A 179 1.37 9.29 11.31
C GLU A 179 1.55 10.52 10.40
N TYR A 180 2.27 10.39 9.28
CA TYR A 180 2.37 11.43 8.26
C TYR A 180 0.98 11.82 7.72
N ARG A 181 0.17 10.83 7.31
CA ARG A 181 -1.22 11.02 6.84
C ARG A 181 -2.12 11.61 7.92
N ASN A 182 -1.99 11.15 9.16
CA ASN A 182 -2.75 11.68 10.29
C ASN A 182 -2.43 13.14 10.53
N LYS A 183 -1.16 13.53 10.40
CA LYS A 183 -0.73 14.92 10.52
C LYS A 183 -1.34 15.80 9.43
N VAL A 184 -1.32 15.38 8.16
CA VAL A 184 -2.01 16.08 7.06
C VAL A 184 -3.50 16.29 7.38
N THR A 185 -4.15 15.27 7.94
CA THR A 185 -5.61 15.26 8.20
C THR A 185 -6.01 16.13 9.40
N HIS A 186 -5.22 16.10 10.47
CA HIS A 186 -5.62 16.64 11.78
C HIS A 186 -4.84 17.89 12.20
N ARG A 187 -3.73 18.18 11.53
CA ARG A 187 -2.87 19.32 11.83
C ARG A 187 -2.61 20.12 10.56
N ASN A 188 -1.41 20.00 10.03
CA ASN A 188 -0.88 20.75 8.91
C ASN A 188 -0.24 19.78 7.91
N SER A 189 -0.01 20.27 6.70
CA SER A 189 0.79 19.53 5.74
C SER A 189 2.23 19.37 6.29
N PRO A 190 2.74 18.13 6.47
CA PRO A 190 4.09 17.90 6.99
C PRO A 190 5.17 18.46 6.07
N ASP A 191 4.81 18.71 4.81
CA ASP A 191 5.69 19.34 3.84
C ASP A 191 5.72 20.89 3.94
N ILE A 192 5.07 21.51 4.93
CA ILE A 192 5.09 22.97 5.14
C ILE A 192 5.76 23.29 6.47
N PHE A 193 6.73 24.22 6.48
CA PHE A 193 7.27 24.75 7.73
C PHE A 193 6.18 25.51 8.52
N SER A 194 6.02 25.18 9.80
CA SER A 194 5.11 25.89 10.69
C SER A 194 5.74 26.14 12.05
N LEU A 195 5.53 27.34 12.59
CA LEU A 195 5.87 27.70 13.95
C LEU A 195 4.67 28.42 14.55
N SER A 196 3.81 27.69 15.25
CA SER A 196 2.57 28.21 15.82
C SER A 196 2.17 27.45 17.08
N ASN A 197 1.21 28.00 17.83
CA ASN A 197 0.60 27.29 18.96
C ASN A 197 -0.16 26.01 18.54
N PHE A 198 -0.41 25.84 17.25
CA PHE A 198 -1.11 24.68 16.70
C PHE A 198 -0.15 23.52 16.40
N ASP A 199 1.02 23.80 15.78
CA ASP A 199 2.08 22.83 15.56
C ASP A 199 3.44 23.53 15.30
N ILE A 200 4.52 22.87 15.72
CA ILE A 200 5.89 23.17 15.32
C ILE A 200 6.32 22.09 14.33
N ASN A 201 6.48 22.45 13.06
CA ASN A 201 6.84 21.53 11.99
C ASN A 201 8.02 22.05 11.19
N PHE A 202 9.02 21.18 11.03
CA PHE A 202 10.05 21.35 10.01
C PHE A 202 9.73 20.40 8.87
N LYS A 203 9.77 20.93 7.64
CA LYS A 203 9.54 20.13 6.44
C LYS A 203 10.64 19.08 6.34
N GLU A 204 10.27 17.80 6.23
CA GLU A 204 11.20 16.69 6.03
C GLU A 204 11.53 16.54 4.54
N SER A 205 12.78 16.17 4.19
CA SER A 205 13.18 15.98 2.79
C SER A 205 12.24 15.01 2.06
N PRO A 206 11.80 15.31 0.83
CA PRO A 206 10.94 14.39 0.07
C PRO A 206 11.61 13.03 -0.14
N ARG A 207 12.95 12.96 -0.17
CA ARG A 207 13.71 11.69 -0.22
C ARG A 207 13.38 10.76 0.95
N PHE A 208 13.29 11.33 2.16
CA PHE A 208 13.02 10.56 3.37
C PHE A 208 11.60 10.01 3.37
N VAL A 209 10.62 10.85 3.04
CA VAL A 209 9.20 10.46 2.96
C VAL A 209 9.00 9.43 1.85
N LEU A 210 9.62 9.64 0.68
CA LEU A 210 9.51 8.76 -0.48
C LEU A 210 10.07 7.37 -0.21
N LYS A 211 11.25 7.27 0.42
CA LYS A 211 11.82 5.95 0.77
C LYS A 211 10.91 5.17 1.71
N ARG A 212 10.39 5.81 2.76
CA ARG A 212 9.43 5.21 3.68
C ARG A 212 8.19 4.69 2.96
N LEU A 213 7.66 5.50 2.05
CA LEU A 213 6.45 5.20 1.31
C LEU A 213 6.64 4.03 0.34
N ILE A 214 7.72 4.02 -0.43
CA ILE A 214 8.02 2.93 -1.38
C ILE A 214 8.20 1.61 -0.63
N GLU A 215 8.88 1.61 0.51
CA GLU A 215 9.06 0.40 1.31
C GLU A 215 7.76 -0.10 1.96
N ASP A 216 6.85 0.79 2.37
CA ASP A 216 5.50 0.41 2.84
C ASP A 216 4.61 -0.13 1.71
N TYR A 217 4.66 0.53 0.54
CA TYR A 217 3.99 0.08 -0.67
C TYR A 217 4.46 -1.32 -1.09
N HIS A 218 5.78 -1.54 -1.15
CA HIS A 218 6.34 -2.83 -1.54
C HIS A 218 5.90 -3.95 -0.58
N GLN A 219 5.86 -3.66 0.73
CA GLN A 219 5.39 -4.65 1.70
C GLN A 219 3.89 -4.95 1.53
N ALA A 220 3.07 -3.94 1.27
CA ALA A 220 1.65 -4.13 0.99
C ALA A 220 1.46 -5.01 -0.27
N GLU A 221 2.21 -4.75 -1.34
CA GLU A 221 2.23 -5.59 -2.54
C GLU A 221 2.60 -7.05 -2.22
N CYS A 222 3.65 -7.29 -1.42
CA CYS A 222 4.06 -8.64 -1.03
C CYS A 222 2.93 -9.40 -0.33
N PHE A 223 2.20 -8.76 0.59
CA PHE A 223 1.06 -9.41 1.26
C PHE A 223 -0.16 -9.59 0.35
N LEU A 224 -0.40 -8.64 -0.56
CA LEU A 224 -1.44 -8.77 -1.59
C LEU A 224 -1.14 -9.93 -2.53
N LYS A 225 0.10 -10.09 -3.00
CA LYS A 225 0.52 -11.23 -3.82
C LYS A 225 0.28 -12.55 -3.10
N GLN A 226 0.71 -12.65 -1.84
CA GLN A 226 0.50 -13.85 -1.04
C GLN A 226 -0.98 -14.22 -0.94
N ILE A 227 -1.85 -13.29 -0.53
CA ILE A 227 -3.28 -13.61 -0.39
C ILE A 227 -3.96 -13.92 -1.73
N ILE A 228 -3.57 -13.23 -2.80
CA ILE A 228 -4.14 -13.48 -4.13
C ILE A 228 -3.74 -14.87 -4.64
N ASN A 229 -2.50 -15.30 -4.39
CA ASN A 229 -2.09 -16.66 -4.71
C ASN A 229 -2.88 -17.71 -3.93
N TYR A 230 -3.09 -17.52 -2.62
CA TYR A 230 -3.96 -18.40 -1.82
C TYR A 230 -5.39 -18.47 -2.36
N ILE A 231 -5.95 -17.32 -2.76
CA ILE A 231 -7.27 -17.22 -3.36
C ILE A 231 -7.32 -18.00 -4.67
N ASN A 232 -6.31 -17.80 -5.52
CA ASN A 232 -6.21 -18.41 -6.84
C ASN A 232 -6.12 -19.94 -6.75
N GLU A 233 -5.20 -20.47 -5.94
CA GLU A 233 -5.05 -21.90 -5.70
C GLU A 233 -6.33 -22.53 -5.11
N GLY A 234 -6.98 -21.84 -4.17
CA GLY A 234 -8.21 -22.31 -3.57
C GLY A 234 -9.42 -22.31 -4.51
N PHE A 235 -9.46 -21.41 -5.49
CA PHE A 235 -10.49 -21.44 -6.53
C PHE A 235 -10.21 -22.51 -7.57
N ILE A 236 -8.96 -22.65 -8.03
CA ILE A 236 -8.56 -23.69 -8.99
C ILE A 236 -8.87 -25.09 -8.44
N SER A 237 -8.55 -25.34 -7.16
CA SER A 237 -8.82 -26.64 -6.52
C SER A 237 -10.31 -26.99 -6.39
N GLN A 238 -11.20 -26.00 -6.35
CA GLN A 238 -12.66 -26.21 -6.25
C GLN A 238 -13.34 -26.34 -7.63
N MET A 239 -12.66 -25.94 -8.70
CA MET A 239 -13.16 -26.04 -10.08
C MET A 239 -12.75 -27.34 -10.78
N ASN A 240 -11.74 -28.05 -10.25
CA ASN A 240 -11.29 -29.37 -10.71
C ASN A 240 -11.95 -30.50 -9.90
#